data_AF-A0A5C5ZL71-F1
#
_entry.id   AF-A0A5C5ZL71-F1
#
_cell.length_a   1.000
_cell.length_b   1.000
_cell.length_c   1.000
_cell.angle_alpha   90.00
_cell.angle_beta   90.00
_cell.angle_gamma   90.00
#
_symmetry.space_group_name_H-M   'P 1'
#
loop_
_entity.id
_entity.type
_entity.pdbx_description
1 polymer ?
#
loop_
_entity_poly.entity_id
_entity_poly.type
_entity_poly.pdbx_seq_one_letter_code
_entity_poly.pdbx_strand_id
1 'polypeptide(L)' 'MAPLTSFALIAPLLMATEPLRIWYALPLIVSVSLVYAATRNENMGTIVAHAARFGGWLVVFIASMAALLTGLNWIQ' A
#
# COMPACT_ATOMS: atom_id res chain seq x y z
N MET A 1 15.24 -20.07 -30.46
CA MET A 1 14.43 -18.83 -30.56
C MET A 1 13.08 -18.99 -29.83
N ALA A 2 13.09 -19.45 -28.56
CA ALA A 2 11.89 -19.70 -27.76
C ALA A 2 11.60 -18.74 -26.56
N PRO A 3 12.39 -17.67 -26.25
CA PRO A 3 12.13 -16.87 -25.05
C PRO A 3 11.07 -15.76 -25.24
N LEU A 4 10.67 -15.45 -26.48
CA LEU A 4 9.74 -14.35 -26.76
C LEU A 4 8.27 -14.74 -26.50
N THR A 5 7.93 -16.01 -26.67
CA THR A 5 6.56 -16.52 -26.48
C THR A 5 6.19 -16.64 -25.01
N SER A 6 7.15 -16.96 -24.12
CA SER A 6 6.92 -16.98 -22.67
C SER A 6 6.71 -15.57 -22.12
N PHE A 7 7.49 -14.58 -22.54
CA PHE A 7 7.30 -13.18 -22.11
C PHE A 7 5.92 -12.61 -22.50
N ALA A 8 5.44 -12.92 -23.71
CA ALA A 8 4.13 -12.49 -24.22
C ALA A 8 2.95 -13.07 -23.43
N LEU A 9 3.10 -14.24 -22.80
CA LEU A 9 2.08 -14.84 -21.93
C LEU A 9 2.10 -14.29 -20.49
N ILE A 10 3.28 -13.86 -20.01
CA ILE A 10 3.45 -13.36 -18.64
C ILE A 10 3.05 -11.89 -18.52
N ALA A 11 3.30 -11.07 -19.55
CA ALA A 11 2.97 -9.64 -19.56
C ALA A 11 1.49 -9.33 -19.25
N PRO A 12 0.48 -9.97 -19.89
CA PRO A 12 -0.92 -9.71 -19.57
C PRO A 12 -1.30 -10.19 -18.16
N LEU A 13 -0.69 -11.28 -17.67
CA LEU A 13 -0.88 -11.75 -16.29
C LEU A 13 -0.34 -10.71 -15.29
N LEU A 14 0.85 -10.16 -15.54
CA LEU A 14 1.45 -9.12 -14.71
C LEU A 14 0.58 -7.86 -14.69
N MET A 15 0.13 -7.40 -15.86
CA MET A 15 -0.76 -6.23 -15.96
C MET A 15 -2.13 -6.46 -15.30
N ALA A 16 -2.66 -7.68 -15.33
CA ALA A 16 -3.89 -8.04 -14.62
C ALA A 16 -3.73 -8.04 -13.09
N THR A 17 -2.51 -8.20 -12.56
CA THR A 17 -2.27 -8.18 -11.11
C THR A 17 -2.08 -6.79 -10.52
N GLU A 18 -1.80 -5.76 -11.33
CA GLU A 18 -1.53 -4.40 -10.83
C GLU A 18 -2.69 -3.83 -9.98
N PRO A 19 -3.97 -3.92 -10.40
CA PRO A 19 -5.09 -3.50 -9.55
C PRO A 19 -5.23 -4.36 -8.30
N LEU A 20 -4.88 -5.65 -8.40
CA LEU A 20 -4.93 -6.61 -7.29
C LEU A 20 -3.90 -6.25 -6.21
N ARG A 21 -2.76 -5.65 -6.57
CA ARG A 21 -1.69 -5.29 -5.62
C ARG A 21 -2.10 -4.23 -4.61
N ILE A 22 -2.95 -3.27 -5.00
CA ILE A 22 -3.43 -2.21 -4.10
C ILE A 22 -4.28 -2.78 -2.96
N TRP A 23 -5.01 -3.88 -3.19
CA TRP A 23 -5.80 -4.52 -2.14
C TRP A 23 -4.96 -5.04 -0.98
N TYR A 24 -3.70 -5.39 -1.22
CA TYR A 24 -2.77 -5.77 -0.14
C TYR A 24 -2.33 -4.59 0.73
N ALA A 25 -2.54 -3.34 0.30
CA ALA A 25 -2.24 -2.18 1.13
C ALA A 25 -3.09 -2.20 2.41
N LEU A 26 -4.38 -2.54 2.33
CA LEU A 26 -5.25 -2.53 3.51
C LEU A 26 -4.75 -3.46 4.64
N PRO A 27 -4.54 -4.78 4.44
CA PRO A 27 -4.04 -5.65 5.49
C PRO A 27 -2.62 -5.27 5.95
N LEU A 28 -1.77 -4.75 5.05
CA LEU A 28 -0.43 -4.28 5.40
C LEU A 28 -0.48 -3.07 6.35
N ILE A 29 -1.27 -2.06 6.01
CA ILE A 29 -1.45 -0.84 6.80
C ILE A 29 -2.01 -1.20 8.18
N VAL A 30 -3.03 -2.06 8.23
CA VAL A 30 -3.61 -2.54 9.49
C VAL A 30 -2.56 -3.26 10.33
N SER A 31 -1.81 -4.19 9.74
CA SER A 31 -0.80 -4.99 10.46
C SER A 31 0.32 -4.12 11.03
N VAL A 32 0.90 -3.24 10.22
CA VAL A 32 2.00 -2.35 10.65
C VAL A 32 1.53 -1.38 11.73
N SER A 33 0.34 -0.79 11.57
CA SER A 33 -0.21 0.16 12.54
C SER A 33 -0.50 -0.51 13.89
N LEU A 34 -1.02 -1.74 13.87
CA LEU A 34 -1.30 -2.50 15.08
C LEU A 34 -0.01 -2.89 15.81
N VAL A 35 1.00 -3.41 15.09
CA VAL A 35 2.30 -3.77 15.68
C VAL A 35 2.98 -2.55 16.29
N TYR A 36 2.97 -1.41 15.58
CA TYR A 36 3.50 -0.15 16.10
C TYR A 36 2.81 0.26 17.41
N ALA A 37 1.48 0.21 17.47
CA ALA A 37 0.73 0.63 18.65
C ALA A 37 0.86 -0.35 19.84
N ALA A 38 0.90 -1.66 19.55
CA ALA A 38 0.99 -2.73 20.54
C ALA A 38 2.36 -2.83 21.21
N THR A 39 3.44 -2.43 20.54
CA THR A 39 4.77 -2.38 21.17
C THR A 39 4.92 -1.26 22.19
N ARG A 40 4.07 -0.22 22.12
CA ARG A 40 4.15 0.97 22.97
C ARG A 40 3.11 1.00 24.08
N ASN A 41 2.00 0.29 23.93
CA ASN A 41 0.87 0.35 24.85
C ASN A 41 0.35 -1.05 25.17
N GLU A 42 0.03 -1.30 26.43
CA GLU A 42 -0.52 -2.58 26.91
C GLU A 42 -2.06 -2.57 26.97
N ASN A 43 -2.67 -1.38 27.02
CA ASN A 43 -4.12 -1.23 27.05
C ASN A 43 -4.72 -1.33 25.65
N MET A 44 -5.62 -2.29 25.45
CA MET A 44 -6.25 -2.57 24.16
C MET A 44 -6.95 -1.37 23.53
N GLY A 45 -7.64 -0.54 24.33
CA GLY A 45 -8.28 0.68 23.85
C GLY A 45 -7.26 1.69 23.31
N THR A 46 -6.16 1.88 24.03
CA THR A 46 -5.06 2.76 23.61
C THR A 46 -4.36 2.25 22.36
N ILE A 47 -4.18 0.92 22.23
CA ILE A 47 -3.59 0.28 21.04
C ILE A 47 -4.41 0.61 19.79
N VAL A 48 -5.72 0.36 19.83
CA VAL A 48 -6.59 0.58 18.65
C VAL A 48 -6.64 2.06 18.27
N ALA A 49 -6.74 2.97 19.24
CA ALA A 49 -6.76 4.41 18.99
C ALA A 49 -5.45 4.91 18.35
N HIS A 50 -4.30 4.47 18.86
CA HIS A 50 -3.00 4.85 18.30
C HIS A 50 -2.76 4.20 16.93
N ALA A 51 -3.16 2.94 16.76
CA ALA A 51 -3.08 2.24 15.48
C ALA A 51 -3.92 2.96 14.41
N ALA A 52 -5.16 3.34 14.73
CA ALA A 52 -6.03 4.06 13.80
C ALA A 52 -5.46 5.43 13.41
N ARG A 53 -4.97 6.20 14.40
CA ARG A 53 -4.33 7.51 14.13
C ARG A 53 -3.07 7.35 13.27
N PHE A 54 -2.20 6.40 13.61
CA PHE A 54 -0.98 6.13 12.84
C PHE A 54 -1.28 5.67 11.42
N GLY A 55 -2.19 4.70 11.26
CA GLY A 55 -2.64 4.23 9.96
C GLY A 55 -3.28 5.33 9.11
N GLY A 56 -4.05 6.22 9.72
CA GLY A 56 -4.60 7.41 9.04
C GLY A 56 -3.50 8.32 8.48
N TRP A 57 -2.47 8.63 9.28
CA TRP A 57 -1.33 9.43 8.81
C TRP A 57 -0.54 8.74 7.70
N LEU A 58 -0.39 7.42 7.77
CA LEU A 58 0.24 6.63 6.73
C LEU A 58 -0.54 6.71 5.41
N VAL A 59 -1.87 6.60 5.44
CA VAL A 59 -2.73 6.75 4.25
C VAL A 59 -2.62 8.15 3.67
N VAL A 60 -2.63 9.19 4.51
CA VAL A 60 -2.46 10.59 4.07
C VAL A 60 -1.11 10.77 3.38
N PHE A 61 -0.04 10.19 3.89
CA PHE A 61 1.28 10.25 3.28
C PHE A 61 1.34 9.53 1.93
N ILE A 62 0.76 8.34 1.82
CA ILE A 62 0.69 7.60 0.55
C ILE A 62 -0.13 8.41 -0.48
N ALA A 63 -1.26 8.98 -0.06
CA ALA A 63 -2.12 9.80 -0.90
C ALA A 63 -1.43 11.09 -1.36
N SER A 64 -0.63 11.73 -0.49
CA SER A 64 0.11 12.95 -0.85
C SER A 64 1.19 12.67 -1.89
N MET A 65 1.89 11.54 -1.79
CA MET A 65 2.83 11.10 -2.82
C MET A 65 2.12 10.77 -4.14
N ALA A 66 0.99 10.08 -4.10
CA ALA A 66 0.19 9.81 -5.29
C ALA A 66 -0.29 11.11 -5.97
N ALA A 67 -0.74 12.09 -5.19
CA ALA A 67 -1.13 13.40 -5.68
C ALA A 67 0.05 14.17 -6.28
N LEU A 68 1.23 14.12 -5.66
CA LEU A 68 2.45 14.74 -6.18
C LEU A 68 2.85 14.15 -7.54
N LEU A 69 2.91 12.82 -7.65
CA LEU A 69 3.28 12.13 -8.89
C LEU A 69 2.27 12.42 -10.00
N THR A 70 0.98 12.43 -9.65
CA THR A 70 -0.09 12.79 -10.59
C THR A 70 0.10 14.24 -11.04
N GLY A 71 0.32 15.18 -10.11
CA GLY A 71 0.55 16.59 -10.40
C GLY A 71 1.75 16.83 -11.32
N LEU A 72 2.87 16.12 -11.11
CA LEU A 72 4.03 16.17 -12.00
C LEU A 72 3.69 15.68 -13.41
N ASN A 73 2.94 14.58 -13.53
CA ASN A 73 2.49 14.04 -14.81
C ASN A 73 1.58 15.00 -15.60
N TRP A 74 0.86 15.92 -14.94
CA TRP A 74 0.09 16.96 -15.64
C TRP A 74 0.95 18.08 -16.24
N ILE A 75 2.16 18.28 -15.72
CA ILE A 75 3.05 19.38 -16.11
C ILE A 75 4.08 18.92 -17.16
N GLN A 76 4.43 17.64 -17.16
CA GLN A 76 5.30 17.02 -18.17
C GLN A 76 4.55 16.78 -19.49
#